data_AF-A0A166TXS0-F1
#
_entry.id   AF-A0A166TXS0-F1
#
_cell.length_a   1.000
_cell.length_b   1.000
_cell.length_c   1.000
_cell.angle_alpha   90.00
_cell.angle_beta   90.00
_cell.angle_gamma   90.00
#
_symmetry.space_group_name_H-M   'P 1'
#
loop_
_entity.id
_entity.type
_entity.pdbx_description
1 polymer ?
#
loop_
_entity_poly.entity_id
_entity_poly.type
_entity_poly.pdbx_seq_one_letter_code
_entity_poly.pdbx_strand_id
1 'polypeptide(L)'
;RIDYSSDPADLRNKNLSLAYKCTSHEYSKIEVQLFAPDRGHIVSMTRTLYGPKGKWIRVNLGVTGQMDPKNIDLSKVYEIRIAGRPKDSNTTKPIDFYVDDVKTVPAPDKGKVMLTFDDGRESQYSKAYKMMKGYGFPGVIAIIPDALYDDGYLTQPKMRKMVGDGWDMICHPNTGAKQMDERSRKDQEKLIQEAQQWLKARDYDGYKYMAVPKNVVGPNTFELAQKYFDVTMTFGGSPNAIPAIKKDTLISRIYGTGDLKTTKQYIDYAARYKQLTPLLFHDIGGENGFPEKKFKHLLDYIKQSNVEVVTLSDLEKKGMLI
;
A
#
# COMPACT_ATOMS: atom_id res chain seq x y z
N ARG A 1 -9.81 1.81 -23.72
CA ARG A 1 -9.65 0.38 -24.07
C ARG A 1 -8.38 0.26 -24.87
N ILE A 2 -7.56 -0.76 -24.59
CA ILE A 2 -6.39 -1.13 -25.39
C ILE A 2 -6.73 -2.49 -26.00
N ASP A 3 -6.70 -2.58 -27.32
CA ASP A 3 -7.14 -3.75 -28.08
C ASP A 3 -5.94 -4.55 -28.59
N TYR A 4 -5.90 -5.83 -28.23
CA TYR A 4 -4.89 -6.82 -28.63
C TYR A 4 -5.58 -8.04 -29.28
N SER A 5 -6.79 -7.89 -29.81
CA SER A 5 -7.56 -9.02 -30.36
C SER A 5 -6.91 -9.68 -31.57
N SER A 6 -6.16 -8.91 -32.38
CA SER A 6 -5.42 -9.43 -33.53
C SER A 6 -4.06 -10.03 -33.17
N ASP A 7 -3.47 -9.58 -32.07
CA ASP A 7 -2.14 -10.01 -31.57
C ASP A 7 -2.12 -9.95 -30.03
N PRO A 8 -2.59 -11.01 -29.34
CA PRO A 8 -2.73 -11.01 -27.89
C PRO A 8 -1.43 -10.75 -27.15
N ALA A 9 -1.48 -9.88 -26.15
CA ALA A 9 -0.31 -9.54 -25.34
C ALA A 9 0.03 -10.65 -24.33
N ASP A 10 1.29 -11.04 -24.26
CA ASP A 10 1.81 -11.91 -23.20
C ASP A 10 2.21 -11.09 -21.97
N LEU A 11 1.39 -11.17 -20.93
CA LEU A 11 1.59 -10.53 -19.63
C LEU A 11 1.99 -11.53 -18.53
N ARG A 12 2.37 -12.77 -18.88
CA ARG A 12 2.94 -13.69 -17.89
C ARG A 12 4.22 -13.12 -17.30
N ASN A 13 4.38 -13.27 -15.99
CA ASN A 13 5.54 -12.76 -15.26
C ASN A 13 5.81 -11.26 -15.49
N LYS A 14 4.76 -10.49 -15.82
CA LYS A 14 4.82 -9.04 -15.94
C LYS A 14 3.80 -8.43 -15.01
N ASN A 15 4.21 -7.35 -14.37
CA ASN A 15 3.35 -6.53 -13.53
C ASN A 15 3.05 -5.21 -14.22
N LEU A 16 1.81 -4.74 -14.12
CA LEU A 16 1.31 -3.57 -14.83
C LEU A 16 1.28 -2.34 -13.91
N SER A 17 1.58 -1.18 -14.48
CA SER A 17 1.34 0.12 -13.84
C SER A 17 0.86 1.12 -14.87
N LEU A 18 0.27 2.21 -14.41
CA LEU A 18 -0.10 3.35 -15.26
C LEU A 18 0.01 4.64 -14.47
N ALA A 19 0.10 5.77 -15.17
CA ALA A 19 -0.18 7.08 -14.61
C ALA A 19 -1.63 7.46 -14.86
N TYR A 20 -2.28 8.08 -13.89
CA TYR A 20 -3.60 8.67 -14.07
C TYR A 20 -3.68 10.06 -13.43
N LYS A 21 -4.64 10.86 -13.88
CA LYS A 21 -4.96 12.17 -13.31
C LYS A 21 -6.47 12.37 -13.31
N CYS A 22 -7.03 12.77 -12.17
CA CYS A 22 -8.43 13.17 -12.04
C CYS A 22 -8.49 14.67 -11.72
N THR A 23 -9.13 15.50 -12.56
CA THR A 23 -9.25 16.95 -12.33
C THR A 23 -10.61 17.36 -11.75
N SER A 24 -11.58 16.46 -11.80
CA SER A 24 -12.99 16.76 -11.49
C SER A 24 -13.40 16.44 -10.06
N HIS A 25 -12.76 15.47 -9.41
CA HIS A 25 -13.13 14.92 -8.09
C HIS A 25 -11.91 14.71 -7.19
N GLU A 26 -12.10 14.88 -5.87
CA GLU A 26 -11.07 14.52 -4.88
C GLU A 26 -10.95 13.00 -4.77
N TYR A 27 -12.08 12.28 -4.68
CA TYR A 27 -12.07 10.82 -4.69
C TYR A 27 -12.19 10.27 -6.11
N SER A 28 -11.28 9.37 -6.47
CA SER A 28 -11.36 8.63 -7.72
C SER A 28 -11.12 7.15 -7.48
N LYS A 29 -11.90 6.33 -8.17
CA LYS A 29 -11.70 4.89 -8.30
C LYS A 29 -11.16 4.62 -9.68
N ILE A 30 -10.06 3.89 -9.75
CA ILE A 30 -9.56 3.31 -10.99
C ILE A 30 -9.84 1.81 -10.99
N GLU A 31 -10.35 1.32 -12.12
CA GLU A 31 -10.51 -0.10 -12.39
C GLU A 31 -9.79 -0.44 -13.69
N VAL A 32 -8.85 -1.38 -13.61
CA VAL A 32 -8.18 -1.97 -14.76
C VAL A 32 -8.57 -3.44 -14.83
N GLN A 33 -9.03 -3.89 -15.99
CA GLN A 33 -9.39 -5.27 -16.25
C GLN A 33 -8.57 -5.82 -17.41
N LEU A 34 -7.97 -6.98 -17.19
CA LEU A 34 -7.33 -7.79 -18.23
C LEU A 34 -8.32 -8.89 -18.63
N PHE A 35 -8.63 -8.97 -19.91
CA PHE A 35 -9.44 -10.05 -20.47
C PHE A 35 -8.51 -11.07 -21.14
N ALA A 36 -8.53 -12.30 -20.62
CA ALA A 36 -7.46 -13.26 -20.86
C ALA A 36 -7.93 -14.71 -20.62
N PRO A 37 -8.19 -15.54 -21.65
CA PRO A 37 -7.99 -15.27 -23.08
C PRO A 37 -9.22 -14.66 -23.79
N ASP A 38 -10.36 -14.55 -23.11
CA ASP A 38 -11.62 -14.12 -23.70
C ASP A 38 -12.46 -13.28 -22.71
N ARG A 39 -13.71 -12.96 -23.10
CA ARG A 39 -14.61 -12.09 -22.32
C ARG A 39 -15.07 -12.67 -20.98
N GLY A 40 -15.02 -13.98 -20.81
CA GLY A 40 -15.44 -14.69 -19.59
C GLY A 40 -14.34 -14.78 -18.52
N HIS A 41 -13.10 -14.43 -18.86
CA HIS A 41 -11.93 -14.64 -18.01
C HIS A 41 -11.25 -13.31 -17.72
N ILE A 42 -11.40 -12.82 -16.49
CA ILE A 42 -11.04 -11.44 -16.15
C ILE A 42 -10.13 -11.42 -14.94
N VAL A 43 -9.05 -10.66 -15.01
CA VAL A 43 -8.28 -10.21 -13.85
C VAL A 43 -8.58 -8.74 -13.61
N SER A 44 -9.06 -8.40 -12.41
CA SER A 44 -9.41 -7.03 -12.04
C SER A 44 -8.39 -6.46 -11.06
N MET A 45 -7.97 -5.22 -11.30
CA MET A 45 -7.12 -4.42 -10.43
C MET A 45 -7.86 -3.12 -10.15
N THR A 46 -8.32 -2.96 -8.92
CA THR A 46 -9.13 -1.82 -8.50
C THR A 46 -8.43 -1.05 -7.41
N ARG A 47 -8.40 0.27 -7.51
CA ARG A 47 -7.85 1.13 -6.46
C ARG A 47 -8.73 2.35 -6.26
N THR A 48 -8.94 2.73 -5.01
CA THR A 48 -9.65 3.96 -4.64
C THR A 48 -8.69 4.88 -3.92
N LEU A 49 -8.63 6.15 -4.31
CA LEU A 49 -7.75 7.13 -3.68
C LEU A 49 -8.49 8.42 -3.37
N TYR A 50 -8.13 9.04 -2.25
CA TYR A 50 -8.41 10.44 -1.99
C TYR A 50 -7.23 11.27 -2.48
N GLY A 51 -7.49 12.06 -3.53
CA GLY A 51 -6.54 12.93 -4.18
C GLY A 51 -5.30 12.20 -4.71
N PRO A 52 -4.24 12.95 -5.02
CA PRO A 52 -4.26 14.41 -5.27
C PRO A 52 -5.02 14.78 -6.55
N LYS A 53 -6.08 15.58 -6.42
CA LYS A 53 -6.79 16.14 -7.57
C LYS A 53 -5.86 17.00 -8.44
N GLY A 54 -5.95 16.81 -9.74
CA GLY A 54 -5.18 17.57 -10.74
C GLY A 54 -3.70 17.21 -10.84
N LYS A 55 -3.22 16.20 -10.09
CA LYS A 55 -1.84 15.70 -10.21
C LYS A 55 -1.83 14.36 -10.94
N TRP A 56 -0.72 14.10 -11.64
CA TRP A 56 -0.43 12.78 -12.17
C TRP A 56 0.06 11.89 -11.03
N ILE A 57 -0.53 10.71 -10.92
CA ILE A 57 -0.19 9.70 -9.92
C ILE A 57 0.04 8.40 -10.65
N ARG A 58 1.15 7.73 -10.33
CA ARG A 58 1.40 6.37 -10.76
C ARG A 58 0.78 5.36 -9.81
N VAL A 59 0.07 4.40 -10.39
CA VAL A 59 -0.53 3.27 -9.69
C VAL A 59 0.17 2.01 -10.18
N ASN A 60 0.94 1.38 -9.28
CA ASN A 60 1.43 0.02 -9.47
C ASN A 60 0.26 -0.93 -9.21
N LEU A 61 -0.31 -1.52 -10.26
CA LEU A 61 -1.60 -2.21 -10.22
C LEU A 61 -1.47 -3.61 -9.61
N GLY A 62 -2.02 -3.80 -8.41
CA GLY A 62 -2.18 -5.11 -7.80
C GLY A 62 -3.56 -5.70 -8.08
N VAL A 63 -3.62 -7.01 -8.29
CA VAL A 63 -4.86 -7.76 -8.53
C VAL A 63 -5.73 -7.73 -7.27
N THR A 64 -6.99 -7.38 -7.47
CA THR A 64 -8.03 -7.32 -6.44
C THR A 64 -9.20 -8.26 -6.70
N GLY A 65 -9.31 -8.84 -7.89
CA GLY A 65 -10.40 -9.74 -8.23
C GLY A 65 -10.10 -10.57 -9.47
N GLN A 66 -10.88 -11.63 -9.64
CA GLN A 66 -10.78 -12.52 -10.78
C GLN A 66 -12.15 -13.14 -11.11
N MET A 67 -12.41 -13.38 -12.38
CA MET A 67 -13.57 -14.12 -12.90
C MET A 67 -13.07 -15.37 -13.63
N ASP A 68 -13.69 -16.51 -13.32
CA ASP A 68 -13.25 -17.87 -13.71
C ASP A 68 -11.72 -18.09 -13.64
N PRO A 69 -11.14 -18.11 -12.43
CA PRO A 69 -9.70 -18.12 -12.27
C PRO A 69 -8.97 -19.35 -12.81
N LYS A 70 -9.65 -20.47 -13.05
CA LYS A 70 -9.01 -21.72 -13.49
C LYS A 70 -8.52 -21.62 -14.94
N ASN A 71 -9.20 -20.80 -15.73
CA ASN A 71 -9.03 -20.70 -17.18
C ASN A 71 -8.41 -19.35 -17.61
N ILE A 72 -7.96 -18.53 -16.65
CA ILE A 72 -7.24 -17.28 -16.94
C ILE A 72 -5.88 -17.61 -17.57
N ASP A 73 -5.67 -17.15 -18.80
CA ASP A 73 -4.41 -17.32 -19.55
C ASP A 73 -3.79 -15.95 -19.86
N LEU A 74 -2.90 -15.49 -18.98
CA LEU A 74 -2.17 -14.23 -19.15
C LEU A 74 -1.18 -14.22 -20.31
N SER A 75 -0.97 -15.34 -21.02
CA SER A 75 -0.19 -15.33 -22.27
C SER A 75 -0.99 -14.79 -23.46
N LYS A 76 -2.31 -14.64 -23.29
CA LYS A 76 -3.26 -14.26 -24.34
C LYS A 76 -4.17 -13.13 -23.88
N VAL A 77 -3.59 -12.06 -23.33
CA VAL A 77 -4.38 -10.87 -22.96
C VAL A 77 -4.80 -10.14 -24.23
N TYR A 78 -6.06 -10.27 -24.60
CA TYR A 78 -6.56 -9.69 -25.85
C TYR A 78 -7.18 -8.29 -25.65
N GLU A 79 -7.51 -7.89 -24.42
CA GLU A 79 -8.06 -6.57 -24.14
C GLU A 79 -7.68 -6.09 -22.73
N ILE A 80 -7.30 -4.81 -22.65
CA ILE A 80 -7.17 -4.09 -21.38
C ILE A 80 -8.24 -2.98 -21.33
N ARG A 81 -9.13 -3.06 -20.33
CA ARG A 81 -10.08 -1.98 -20.03
C ARG A 81 -9.57 -1.17 -18.85
N ILE A 82 -9.64 0.15 -18.99
CA ILE A 82 -9.28 1.10 -17.94
C ILE A 82 -10.48 2.03 -17.78
N ALA A 83 -10.98 2.13 -16.56
CA ALA A 83 -12.11 2.98 -16.22
C ALA A 83 -11.80 3.81 -14.97
N GLY A 84 -12.07 5.12 -15.06
CA GLY A 84 -12.15 6.01 -13.91
C GLY A 84 -13.62 6.16 -13.49
N ARG A 85 -13.88 6.12 -12.19
CA ARG A 85 -15.21 6.39 -11.62
C ARG A 85 -15.09 7.33 -10.43
N PRO A 86 -16.06 8.24 -10.22
CA PRO A 86 -16.21 8.87 -8.93
C PRO A 86 -16.40 7.79 -7.85
N LYS A 87 -15.89 8.03 -6.64
CA LYS A 87 -16.16 7.12 -5.51
C LYS A 87 -17.60 7.24 -5.04
N ASP A 88 -18.12 8.46 -5.02
CA ASP A 88 -19.51 8.73 -4.69
C ASP A 88 -20.40 8.25 -5.83
N SER A 89 -21.12 7.15 -5.60
CA SER A 89 -22.04 6.58 -6.59
C SER A 89 -23.27 7.45 -6.85
N ASN A 90 -23.55 8.43 -5.99
CA ASN A 90 -24.69 9.33 -6.11
C ASN A 90 -24.35 10.62 -6.86
N THR A 91 -23.08 10.85 -7.19
CA THR A 91 -22.71 12.04 -7.95
C THR A 91 -23.14 11.91 -9.41
N THR A 92 -23.79 12.95 -9.93
CA THR A 92 -24.12 13.09 -11.35
C THR A 92 -23.04 13.85 -12.13
N LYS A 93 -22.02 14.37 -11.42
CA LYS A 93 -20.94 15.13 -12.03
C LYS A 93 -20.07 14.19 -12.89
N PRO A 94 -19.86 14.48 -14.19
CA PRO A 94 -18.96 13.71 -15.03
C PRO A 94 -17.53 13.68 -14.47
N ILE A 95 -16.82 12.57 -14.71
CA ILE A 95 -15.42 12.44 -14.31
C ILE A 95 -14.48 12.80 -15.46
N ASP A 96 -13.68 13.84 -15.24
CA ASP A 96 -12.49 14.14 -16.05
C ASP A 96 -11.33 13.26 -15.59
N PHE A 97 -11.09 12.17 -16.31
CA PHE A 97 -10.10 11.14 -15.98
C PHE A 97 -9.14 10.91 -17.16
N TYR A 98 -7.87 11.15 -16.91
CA TYR A 98 -6.79 11.00 -17.90
C TYR A 98 -5.91 9.83 -17.50
N VAL A 99 -5.46 9.07 -18.49
CA VAL A 99 -4.56 7.92 -18.33
C VAL A 99 -3.37 8.11 -19.25
N ASP A 100 -2.19 7.81 -18.76
CA ASP A 100 -0.95 7.86 -19.53
C ASP A 100 0.04 6.81 -19.01
N ASP A 101 1.14 6.63 -19.74
CA ASP A 101 2.34 5.92 -19.30
C ASP A 101 2.04 4.53 -18.70
N VAL A 102 1.23 3.76 -19.43
CA VAL A 102 0.92 2.35 -19.15
C VAL A 102 2.18 1.53 -19.40
N LYS A 103 2.70 0.89 -18.35
CA LYS A 103 3.97 0.16 -18.39
C LYS A 103 3.84 -1.22 -17.80
N THR A 104 4.66 -2.12 -18.35
CA THR A 104 4.95 -3.41 -17.70
C THR A 104 6.35 -3.40 -17.13
N VAL A 105 6.53 -4.15 -16.04
CA VAL A 105 7.83 -4.46 -15.44
C VAL A 105 7.90 -5.97 -15.21
N PRO A 106 9.08 -6.60 -15.25
CA PRO A 106 9.22 -8.01 -14.90
C PRO A 106 8.74 -8.23 -13.46
N ALA A 107 7.85 -9.20 -13.26
CA ALA A 107 7.42 -9.61 -11.93
C ALA A 107 8.57 -10.35 -11.22
N PRO A 108 8.69 -10.23 -9.88
CA PRO A 108 9.65 -11.02 -9.11
C PRO A 108 9.27 -12.50 -9.14
N ASP A 109 10.10 -13.37 -8.57
CA ASP A 109 9.79 -14.80 -8.49
C ASP A 109 8.70 -15.13 -7.46
N LYS A 110 8.57 -14.30 -6.42
CA LYS A 110 7.68 -14.56 -5.27
C LYS A 110 6.93 -13.31 -4.82
N GLY A 111 5.64 -13.50 -4.53
CA GLY A 111 4.77 -12.50 -3.92
C GLY A 111 5.23 -12.09 -2.53
N LYS A 112 4.78 -10.90 -2.11
CA LYS A 112 5.22 -10.28 -0.86
C LYS A 112 4.04 -9.83 -0.01
N VAL A 113 4.16 -9.99 1.30
CA VAL A 113 3.23 -9.46 2.29
C VAL A 113 4.00 -8.48 3.17
N MET A 114 3.41 -7.33 3.46
CA MET A 114 4.00 -6.36 4.38
C MET A 114 2.99 -6.11 5.51
N LEU A 115 3.44 -6.26 6.74
CA LEU A 115 2.62 -6.03 7.94
C LEU A 115 2.94 -4.63 8.45
N THR A 116 1.99 -3.71 8.28
CA THR A 116 2.12 -2.29 8.62
C THR A 116 1.25 -1.94 9.81
N PHE A 117 1.78 -1.13 10.73
CA PHE A 117 1.10 -0.67 11.93
C PHE A 117 1.22 0.85 12.05
N ASP A 118 0.11 1.56 12.20
CA ASP A 118 0.14 3.02 12.37
C ASP A 118 0.15 3.40 13.86
N ASP A 119 0.55 4.63 14.16
CA ASP A 119 0.51 5.33 15.46
C ASP A 119 1.55 4.95 16.53
N GLY A 120 2.38 3.92 16.34
CA GLY A 120 3.41 3.56 17.31
C GLY A 120 2.86 3.11 18.68
N ARG A 121 1.82 2.28 18.67
CA ARG A 121 1.10 1.80 19.87
C ARG A 121 1.89 0.72 20.61
N GLU A 122 1.78 0.67 21.94
CA GLU A 122 2.48 -0.31 22.78
C GLU A 122 2.08 -1.77 22.47
N SER A 123 0.85 -2.00 22.01
CA SER A 123 0.37 -3.32 21.59
C SER A 123 1.21 -3.89 20.43
N GLN A 124 1.83 -3.04 19.62
CA GLN A 124 2.68 -3.44 18.49
C GLN A 124 3.97 -4.09 18.97
N TYR A 125 4.57 -3.63 20.08
CA TYR A 125 5.70 -4.31 20.69
C TYR A 125 5.26 -5.50 21.55
N SER A 126 4.33 -5.26 22.48
CA SER A 126 3.97 -6.22 23.52
C SER A 126 3.21 -7.44 23.00
N LYS A 127 2.51 -7.32 21.86
CA LYS A 127 1.72 -8.38 21.21
C LYS A 127 2.25 -8.72 19.82
N ALA A 128 2.20 -7.78 18.88
CA ALA A 128 2.46 -8.06 17.47
C ALA A 128 3.91 -8.55 17.24
N TYR A 129 4.89 -7.75 17.65
CA TYR A 129 6.31 -8.07 17.55
C TYR A 129 6.68 -9.38 18.25
N LYS A 130 6.22 -9.59 19.50
CA LYS A 130 6.49 -10.84 20.22
C LYS A 130 5.92 -12.06 19.50
N MET A 131 4.70 -11.99 18.95
CA MET A 131 4.14 -13.08 18.16
C MET A 131 4.91 -13.29 16.87
N MET A 132 5.12 -12.23 16.09
CA MET A 132 5.77 -12.26 14.77
C MET A 132 7.22 -12.73 14.84
N LYS A 133 7.93 -12.46 15.94
CA LYS A 133 9.30 -12.95 16.18
C LYS A 133 9.36 -14.48 16.12
N GLY A 134 8.34 -15.20 16.59
CA GLY A 134 8.27 -16.66 16.50
C GLY A 134 8.15 -17.18 15.05
N TYR A 135 7.73 -16.34 14.11
CA TYR A 135 7.63 -16.67 12.68
C TYR A 135 8.85 -16.19 11.87
N GLY A 136 9.73 -15.37 12.48
CA GLY A 136 10.79 -14.65 11.77
C GLY A 136 10.26 -13.54 10.87
N PHE A 137 9.10 -12.97 11.19
CA PHE A 137 8.46 -11.95 10.36
C PHE A 137 8.79 -10.54 10.88
N PRO A 138 9.38 -9.66 10.04
CA PRO A 138 9.52 -8.25 10.36
C PRO A 138 8.20 -7.50 10.09
N GLY A 139 8.13 -6.25 10.53
CA GLY A 139 7.01 -5.35 10.29
C GLY A 139 7.46 -3.91 10.09
N VAL A 140 6.52 -3.07 9.71
CA VAL A 140 6.72 -1.63 9.48
C VAL A 140 5.81 -0.86 10.44
N ILE A 141 6.36 0.04 11.23
CA ILE A 141 5.59 0.90 12.14
C ILE A 141 5.68 2.35 11.68
N ALA A 142 4.54 2.98 11.42
CA ALA A 142 4.45 4.41 11.20
C ALA A 142 4.36 5.15 12.54
N ILE A 143 5.37 5.97 12.83
CA ILE A 143 5.59 6.60 14.13
C ILE A 143 5.07 8.03 14.11
N ILE A 144 4.22 8.35 15.09
CA ILE A 144 3.88 9.72 15.48
C ILE A 144 4.83 10.13 16.61
N PRO A 145 5.86 10.96 16.36
CA PRO A 145 6.88 11.24 17.36
C PRO A 145 6.33 11.82 18.67
N ASP A 146 5.32 12.69 18.57
CA ASP A 146 4.73 13.40 19.71
C ASP A 146 3.92 12.50 20.65
N ALA A 147 3.50 11.31 20.18
CA ALA A 147 2.72 10.38 20.98
C ALA A 147 3.58 9.38 21.76
N LEU A 148 4.88 9.30 21.45
CA LEU A 148 5.77 8.35 22.11
C LEU A 148 5.94 8.69 23.59
N TYR A 149 6.19 7.66 24.39
CA TYR A 149 6.36 7.74 25.86
C TYR A 149 5.11 8.05 26.68
N ASP A 150 3.98 8.40 26.04
CA ASP A 150 2.68 8.41 26.71
C ASP A 150 2.21 6.98 27.01
N ASP A 151 1.36 6.85 28.03
CA ASP A 151 0.75 5.57 28.38
C ASP A 151 0.02 4.96 27.17
N GLY A 152 0.42 3.75 26.80
CA GLY A 152 -0.12 3.03 25.65
C GLY A 152 0.66 3.20 24.34
N TYR A 153 1.78 3.92 24.33
CA TYR A 153 2.66 4.08 23.16
C TYR A 153 4.05 3.47 23.35
N LEU A 154 4.75 3.31 22.24
CA LEU A 154 6.11 2.77 22.22
C LEU A 154 7.12 3.70 22.87
N THR A 155 8.20 3.10 23.35
CA THR A 155 9.41 3.80 23.80
C THR A 155 10.57 3.54 22.85
N GLN A 156 11.53 4.46 22.79
CA GLN A 156 12.70 4.30 21.92
C GLN A 156 13.50 3.01 22.16
N PRO A 157 13.73 2.53 23.40
CA PRO A 157 14.39 1.24 23.61
C PRO A 157 13.66 0.06 22.96
N LYS A 158 12.31 0.04 23.00
CA LYS A 158 11.51 -0.99 22.34
C LYS A 158 11.64 -0.90 20.82
N MET A 159 11.54 0.30 20.27
CA MET A 159 11.73 0.55 18.83
C MET A 159 13.11 0.09 18.35
N ARG A 160 14.20 0.48 19.06
CA ARG A 160 15.57 0.05 18.70
C ARG A 160 15.72 -1.47 18.70
N LYS A 161 15.10 -2.16 19.64
CA LYS A 161 15.09 -3.63 19.66
C LYS A 161 14.38 -4.23 18.44
N MET A 162 13.24 -3.67 18.05
CA MET A 162 12.51 -4.12 16.86
C MET A 162 13.31 -3.88 15.58
N VAL A 163 13.95 -2.73 15.47
CA VAL A 163 14.86 -2.41 14.35
C VAL A 163 16.03 -3.39 14.29
N GLY A 164 16.61 -3.77 15.44
CA GLY A 164 17.63 -4.82 15.53
C GLY A 164 17.17 -6.20 15.02
N ASP A 165 15.86 -6.45 15.01
CA ASP A 165 15.22 -7.64 14.44
C ASP A 165 14.65 -7.40 13.02
N GLY A 166 15.07 -6.32 12.35
CA GLY A 166 14.73 -6.03 10.96
C GLY A 166 13.42 -5.28 10.73
N TRP A 167 12.81 -4.69 11.76
CA TRP A 167 11.61 -3.85 11.59
C TRP A 167 11.97 -2.44 11.10
N ASP A 168 11.05 -1.85 10.33
CA ASP A 168 11.16 -0.44 9.93
C ASP A 168 10.33 0.45 10.87
N MET A 169 10.90 1.60 11.22
CA MET A 169 10.18 2.74 11.79
C MET A 169 10.08 3.82 10.71
N ILE A 170 8.88 4.22 10.31
CA ILE A 170 8.63 5.18 9.22
C ILE A 170 7.88 6.41 9.72
N CYS A 171 7.86 7.47 8.90
CA CYS A 171 7.26 8.73 9.30
C CYS A 171 5.72 8.67 9.31
N HIS A 172 5.11 9.15 10.38
CA HIS A 172 3.67 9.42 10.47
C HIS A 172 3.42 10.81 11.09
N PRO A 173 3.39 11.89 10.28
CA PRO A 173 3.22 13.25 10.83
C PRO A 173 1.98 13.39 11.71
N ASN A 174 2.11 14.10 12.84
CA ASN A 174 0.99 14.32 13.74
C ASN A 174 0.03 15.37 13.15
N THR A 175 -1.17 14.95 12.76
CA THR A 175 -2.20 15.87 12.24
C THR A 175 -3.22 16.28 13.28
N GLY A 176 -3.26 15.65 14.46
CA GLY A 176 -4.34 15.86 15.43
C GLY A 176 -5.73 15.74 14.77
N ALA A 177 -6.62 16.70 15.05
CA ALA A 177 -7.95 16.74 14.43
C ALA A 177 -7.93 17.17 12.95
N LYS A 178 -7.03 18.10 12.58
CA LYS A 178 -7.02 18.77 11.27
C LYS A 178 -6.11 18.05 10.26
N GLN A 179 -6.69 17.57 9.16
CA GLN A 179 -6.02 16.79 8.11
C GLN A 179 -4.90 17.59 7.42
N MET A 180 -4.05 16.90 6.65
CA MET A 180 -2.92 17.55 5.96
C MET A 180 -3.40 18.60 4.95
N ASP A 181 -4.35 18.24 4.09
CA ASP A 181 -4.86 19.06 3.00
C ASP A 181 -5.74 20.24 3.45
N GLU A 182 -6.23 20.22 4.69
CA GLU A 182 -6.90 21.36 5.33
C GLU A 182 -5.92 22.45 5.81
N ARG A 183 -4.61 22.16 5.80
CA ARG A 183 -3.54 23.06 6.29
C ARG A 183 -2.86 23.80 5.14
N SER A 184 -2.21 24.92 5.45
CA SER A 184 -1.38 25.62 4.47
C SER A 184 -0.22 24.72 4.01
N ARG A 185 0.28 24.92 2.78
CA ARG A 185 1.43 24.16 2.26
C ARG A 185 2.65 24.24 3.18
N LYS A 186 2.89 25.41 3.79
CA LYS A 186 3.98 25.63 4.75
C LYS A 186 3.82 24.77 6.00
N ASP A 187 2.61 24.69 6.55
CA ASP A 187 2.35 23.87 7.75
C ASP A 187 2.46 22.38 7.43
N GLN A 188 1.97 21.95 6.26
CA GLN A 188 2.15 20.57 5.78
C GLN A 188 3.63 20.20 5.67
N GLU A 189 4.44 21.09 5.07
CA GLU A 189 5.88 20.89 4.90
C GLU A 189 6.58 20.81 6.25
N LYS A 190 6.23 21.70 7.19
CA LYS A 190 6.76 21.68 8.56
C LYS A 190 6.49 20.34 9.26
N LEU A 191 5.24 19.87 9.27
CA LEU A 191 4.87 18.59 9.91
C LEU A 191 5.63 17.40 9.30
N ILE A 192 5.78 17.39 7.97
CA ILE A 192 6.54 16.35 7.25
C ILE A 192 8.02 16.38 7.65
N GLN A 193 8.63 17.57 7.65
CA GLN A 193 10.04 17.74 8.00
C GLN A 193 10.32 17.38 9.45
N GLU A 194 9.46 17.79 10.39
CA GLU A 194 9.61 17.49 11.82
C GLU A 194 9.58 15.97 12.05
N ALA A 195 8.61 15.26 11.46
CA ALA A 195 8.54 13.81 11.57
C ALA A 195 9.78 13.12 10.96
N GLN A 196 10.19 13.54 9.76
CA GLN A 196 11.37 13.00 9.10
C GLN A 196 12.66 13.26 9.90
N GLN A 197 12.86 14.49 10.37
CA GLN A 197 14.05 14.87 11.14
C GLN A 197 14.12 14.12 12.47
N TRP A 198 12.98 13.88 13.11
CA TRP A 198 12.95 13.10 14.36
C TRP A 198 13.48 11.68 14.18
N LEU A 199 13.08 11.00 13.08
CA LEU A 199 13.55 9.65 12.76
C LEU A 199 15.03 9.68 12.34
N LYS A 200 15.40 10.64 11.47
CA LYS A 200 16.77 10.79 10.98
C LYS A 200 17.76 11.06 12.12
N ALA A 201 17.42 11.90 13.08
CA ALA A 201 18.26 12.21 14.24
C ALA A 201 18.44 11.03 15.22
N ARG A 202 17.74 9.91 15.01
CA ARG A 202 17.80 8.70 15.86
C ARG A 202 18.33 7.48 15.10
N ASP A 203 18.82 7.69 13.88
CA ASP A 203 19.37 6.68 12.98
C ASP A 203 18.36 5.61 12.58
N TYR A 204 17.10 6.00 12.39
CA TYR A 204 16.08 5.14 11.79
C TYR A 204 16.07 5.33 10.27
N ASP A 205 16.54 4.33 9.52
CA ASP A 205 16.61 4.36 8.05
C ASP A 205 15.26 4.64 7.37
N GLY A 206 14.14 4.33 8.03
CA GLY A 206 12.80 4.61 7.52
C GLY A 206 12.40 6.09 7.51
N TYR A 207 13.30 7.02 7.84
CA TYR A 207 13.08 8.47 7.66
C TYR A 207 12.77 8.86 6.20
N LYS A 208 13.12 8.01 5.24
CA LYS A 208 12.82 8.15 3.81
C LYS A 208 11.44 7.62 3.39
N TYR A 209 10.67 7.07 4.33
CA TYR A 209 9.36 6.52 4.08
C TYR A 209 8.30 7.23 4.92
N MET A 210 7.10 7.39 4.36
CA MET A 210 5.96 7.99 5.07
C MET A 210 4.70 7.15 4.90
N ALA A 211 3.92 6.98 5.97
CA ALA A 211 2.50 6.67 5.86
C ALA A 211 1.68 7.95 6.05
N VAL A 212 0.72 8.23 5.17
CA VAL A 212 -0.05 9.47 5.23
C VAL A 212 -1.12 9.39 6.33
N PRO A 213 -1.12 10.32 7.30
CA PRO A 213 -2.14 10.38 8.36
C PRO A 213 -3.54 10.45 7.78
N LYS A 214 -4.45 9.65 8.33
CA LYS A 214 -5.86 9.56 7.92
C LYS A 214 -6.08 9.18 6.44
N ASN A 215 -5.02 8.80 5.73
CA ASN A 215 -5.03 8.41 4.31
C ASN A 215 -5.50 9.51 3.33
N VAL A 216 -5.39 10.77 3.73
CA VAL A 216 -5.85 11.94 2.97
C VAL A 216 -4.65 12.60 2.28
N VAL A 217 -4.60 12.51 0.95
CA VAL A 217 -3.49 13.01 0.14
C VAL A 217 -3.95 14.15 -0.79
N GLY A 218 -3.92 15.39 -0.28
CA GLY A 218 -4.15 16.57 -1.11
C GLY A 218 -3.01 16.85 -2.11
N PRO A 219 -3.20 17.76 -3.09
CA PRO A 219 -2.18 18.09 -4.09
C PRO A 219 -0.85 18.56 -3.50
N ASN A 220 -0.89 19.44 -2.50
CA ASN A 220 0.31 19.90 -1.80
C ASN A 220 0.97 18.77 -0.99
N THR A 221 0.16 17.94 -0.32
CA THR A 221 0.65 16.81 0.47
C THR A 221 1.39 15.82 -0.42
N PHE A 222 0.85 15.53 -1.60
CA PHE A 222 1.49 14.66 -2.58
C PHE A 222 2.84 15.20 -3.04
N GLU A 223 2.90 16.46 -3.48
CA GLU A 223 4.16 17.08 -3.94
C GLU A 223 5.24 17.09 -2.85
N LEU A 224 4.84 17.45 -1.62
CA LEU A 224 5.75 17.43 -0.48
C LEU A 224 6.21 16.00 -0.16
N ALA A 225 5.30 15.02 -0.22
CA ALA A 225 5.65 13.64 0.04
C ALA A 225 6.63 13.09 -1.02
N GLN A 226 6.45 13.41 -2.31
CA GLN A 226 7.40 13.06 -3.37
C GLN A 226 8.74 13.80 -3.23
N LYS A 227 8.75 15.00 -2.63
CA LYS A 227 9.98 15.77 -2.39
C LYS A 227 10.81 15.19 -1.24
N TYR A 228 10.18 14.70 -0.17
CA TYR A 228 10.86 14.31 1.06
C TYR A 228 11.03 12.80 1.24
N PHE A 229 10.24 11.97 0.56
CA PHE A 229 10.23 10.52 0.79
C PHE A 229 10.38 9.72 -0.51
N ASP A 230 11.12 8.62 -0.44
CA ASP A 230 11.27 7.66 -1.52
C ASP A 230 10.00 6.84 -1.74
N VAL A 231 9.26 6.57 -0.65
CA VAL A 231 7.99 5.85 -0.68
C VAL A 231 6.98 6.52 0.24
N THR A 232 5.79 6.76 -0.30
CA THR A 232 4.63 7.22 0.47
C THR A 232 3.53 6.16 0.43
N MET A 233 3.06 5.74 1.60
CA MET A 233 1.99 4.77 1.78
C MET A 233 0.67 5.46 2.14
N THR A 234 -0.43 5.01 1.56
CA THR A 234 -1.78 5.44 1.93
C THR A 234 -2.75 4.28 1.76
N PHE A 235 -3.90 4.31 2.44
CA PHE A 235 -4.97 3.38 2.17
C PHE A 235 -5.51 3.60 0.76
N GLY A 236 -5.59 2.54 -0.03
CA GLY A 236 -6.32 2.57 -1.31
C GLY A 236 -7.09 1.30 -1.63
N GLY A 237 -7.14 0.37 -0.67
CA GLY A 237 -7.89 -0.87 -0.79
C GLY A 237 -7.36 -1.82 -1.84
N SER A 238 -6.07 -1.73 -2.20
CA SER A 238 -5.47 -2.59 -3.23
C SER A 238 -4.09 -3.08 -2.83
N PRO A 239 -3.68 -4.26 -3.31
CA PRO A 239 -2.27 -4.64 -3.41
C PRO A 239 -1.55 -3.75 -4.45
N ASN A 240 -0.25 -4.00 -4.63
CA ASN A 240 0.60 -3.24 -5.56
C ASN A 240 1.45 -4.20 -6.40
N ALA A 241 1.52 -3.95 -7.70
CA ALA A 241 2.55 -4.52 -8.55
C ALA A 241 3.96 -4.20 -8.01
N ILE A 242 4.88 -5.17 -8.14
CA ILE A 242 6.30 -4.98 -7.83
C ILE A 242 7.19 -5.59 -8.94
N PRO A 243 8.41 -5.09 -9.23
CA PRO A 243 9.01 -3.87 -8.68
C PRO A 243 8.13 -2.63 -8.89
N ALA A 244 7.98 -1.82 -7.84
CA ALA A 244 7.15 -0.64 -7.90
C ALA A 244 7.98 0.52 -8.46
N ILE A 245 7.49 1.17 -9.50
CA ILE A 245 8.07 2.43 -9.96
C ILE A 245 7.80 3.46 -8.85
N LYS A 246 8.82 4.14 -8.34
CA LYS A 246 8.72 5.09 -7.21
C LYS A 246 8.20 6.46 -7.63
N LYS A 247 8.58 6.92 -8.83
CA LYS A 247 8.22 8.25 -9.31
C LYS A 247 6.71 8.45 -9.32
N ASP A 248 6.26 9.55 -8.71
CA ASP A 248 4.86 9.98 -8.61
C ASP A 248 3.93 8.91 -8.02
N THR A 249 4.45 8.02 -7.17
CA THR A 249 3.72 6.85 -6.68
C THR A 249 3.24 7.01 -5.25
N LEU A 250 2.06 6.45 -5.00
CA LEU A 250 1.58 6.10 -3.68
C LEU A 250 1.52 4.56 -3.59
N ILE A 251 2.12 3.94 -2.58
CA ILE A 251 1.93 2.52 -2.30
C ILE A 251 0.62 2.35 -1.52
N SER A 252 -0.28 1.53 -2.06
CA SER A 252 -1.57 1.28 -1.42
C SER A 252 -1.46 0.28 -0.28
N ARG A 253 -2.27 0.49 0.76
CA ARG A 253 -2.51 -0.44 1.87
C ARG A 253 -3.95 -0.95 1.85
N ILE A 254 -4.15 -2.12 2.44
CA ILE A 254 -5.44 -2.76 2.69
C ILE A 254 -5.61 -2.95 4.19
N TYR A 255 -6.81 -2.77 4.74
CA TYR A 255 -7.03 -3.07 6.15
C TYR A 255 -6.85 -4.57 6.42
N GLY A 256 -5.88 -4.90 7.27
CA GLY A 256 -5.67 -6.27 7.74
C GLY A 256 -6.71 -6.71 8.78
N THR A 257 -7.48 -5.75 9.30
CA THR A 257 -8.52 -5.94 10.32
C THR A 257 -9.90 -6.29 9.77
N GLY A 258 -10.02 -6.35 8.43
CA GLY A 258 -11.26 -6.73 7.76
C GLY A 258 -11.62 -8.21 7.96
N ASP A 259 -12.54 -8.67 7.12
CA ASP A 259 -12.87 -10.09 7.05
C ASP A 259 -11.63 -10.94 6.70
N LEU A 260 -11.31 -11.93 7.56
CA LEU A 260 -10.12 -12.77 7.41
C LEU A 260 -10.12 -13.56 6.10
N LYS A 261 -11.29 -13.96 5.58
CA LYS A 261 -11.37 -14.66 4.29
C LYS A 261 -10.90 -13.75 3.16
N THR A 262 -11.34 -12.50 3.17
CA THR A 262 -10.90 -11.47 2.22
C THR A 262 -9.40 -11.18 2.34
N THR A 263 -8.87 -11.06 3.56
CA THR A 263 -7.41 -10.87 3.77
C THR A 263 -6.59 -12.04 3.25
N LYS A 264 -7.03 -13.28 3.51
CA LYS A 264 -6.38 -14.50 2.98
C LYS A 264 -6.40 -14.54 1.46
N GLN A 265 -7.50 -14.13 0.84
CA GLN A 265 -7.59 -14.03 -0.62
C GLN A 265 -6.55 -13.07 -1.20
N TYR A 266 -6.29 -11.92 -0.56
CA TYR A 266 -5.23 -11.01 -1.01
C TYR A 266 -3.81 -11.59 -0.83
N ILE A 267 -3.61 -12.48 0.14
CA ILE A 267 -2.35 -13.22 0.31
C ILE A 267 -2.21 -14.28 -0.80
N ASP A 268 -3.29 -14.96 -1.16
CA ASP A 268 -3.30 -15.89 -2.29
C ASP A 268 -3.00 -15.17 -3.60
N TYR A 269 -3.55 -13.96 -3.78
CA TYR A 269 -3.23 -13.10 -4.91
C TYR A 269 -1.77 -12.63 -4.89
N ALA A 270 -1.20 -12.31 -3.72
CA ALA A 270 0.24 -12.07 -3.61
C ALA A 270 1.05 -13.25 -4.16
N ALA A 271 0.76 -14.47 -3.69
CA ALA A 271 1.45 -15.68 -4.15
C ALA A 271 1.28 -15.91 -5.66
N ARG A 272 0.05 -15.80 -6.17
CA ARG A 272 -0.29 -16.10 -7.57
C ARG A 272 0.24 -15.05 -8.55
N TYR A 273 0.02 -13.79 -8.27
CA TYR A 273 0.34 -12.67 -9.17
C TYR A 273 1.66 -11.97 -8.82
N LYS A 274 2.41 -12.53 -7.85
CA LYS A 274 3.76 -12.08 -7.49
C LYS A 274 3.81 -10.57 -7.19
N GLN A 275 2.80 -10.12 -6.45
CA GLN A 275 2.56 -8.72 -6.08
C GLN A 275 2.85 -8.48 -4.59
N LEU A 276 2.87 -7.21 -4.18
CA LEU A 276 2.98 -6.77 -2.80
C LEU A 276 1.59 -6.54 -2.20
N THR A 277 1.31 -7.15 -1.05
CA THR A 277 0.08 -6.94 -0.26
C THR A 277 0.43 -6.32 1.10
N PRO A 278 0.36 -4.98 1.25
CA PRO A 278 0.52 -4.31 2.53
C PRO A 278 -0.78 -4.34 3.34
N LEU A 279 -0.72 -4.92 4.54
CA LEU A 279 -1.81 -5.04 5.49
C LEU A 279 -1.65 -4.00 6.60
N LEU A 280 -2.67 -3.17 6.80
CA LEU A 280 -2.71 -2.09 7.78
C LEU A 280 -3.44 -2.53 9.06
N PHE A 281 -2.76 -2.33 10.18
CA PHE A 281 -3.25 -2.49 11.55
C PHE A 281 -2.97 -1.22 12.36
N HIS A 282 -3.61 -1.08 13.52
CA HIS A 282 -3.26 -0.04 14.50
C HIS A 282 -2.90 -0.73 15.82
N ASP A 283 -3.92 -1.17 16.56
CA ASP A 283 -3.77 -1.95 17.79
C ASP A 283 -3.97 -3.46 17.56
N ILE A 284 -3.21 -4.29 18.30
CA ILE A 284 -3.39 -5.75 18.36
C ILE A 284 -3.80 -6.16 19.79
N GLY A 285 -4.96 -6.78 19.93
CA GLY A 285 -5.57 -7.10 21.22
C GLY A 285 -6.21 -5.90 21.91
N GLY A 286 -6.59 -6.06 23.17
CA GLY A 286 -7.40 -5.07 23.89
C GLY A 286 -8.85 -4.98 23.40
N GLU A 287 -9.61 -4.03 23.93
CA GLU A 287 -11.04 -3.86 23.63
C GLU A 287 -11.29 -3.43 22.17
N ASN A 288 -10.45 -2.52 21.66
CA ASN A 288 -10.64 -1.89 20.35
C ASN A 288 -9.63 -2.34 19.28
N GLY A 289 -8.67 -3.19 19.64
CA GLY A 289 -7.65 -3.68 18.70
C GLY A 289 -8.05 -4.95 17.97
N PHE A 290 -7.26 -5.30 16.95
CA PHE A 290 -7.50 -6.51 16.18
C PHE A 290 -7.27 -7.76 17.06
N PRO A 291 -8.22 -8.71 17.15
CA PRO A 291 -8.11 -9.81 18.11
C PRO A 291 -6.84 -10.66 17.93
N GLU A 292 -6.11 -10.89 19.02
CA GLU A 292 -4.82 -11.63 19.01
C GLU A 292 -4.95 -13.01 18.35
N LYS A 293 -6.03 -13.74 18.63
CA LYS A 293 -6.30 -15.05 18.00
C LYS A 293 -6.44 -14.95 16.48
N LYS A 294 -7.13 -13.91 15.98
CA LYS A 294 -7.29 -13.67 14.53
C LYS A 294 -5.95 -13.25 13.91
N PHE A 295 -5.17 -12.43 14.61
CA PHE A 295 -3.83 -12.06 14.18
C PHE A 295 -2.91 -13.27 14.08
N LYS A 296 -2.88 -14.14 15.10
CA LYS A 296 -2.10 -15.38 15.06
C LYS A 296 -2.52 -16.28 13.88
N HIS A 297 -3.82 -16.48 13.66
CA HIS A 297 -4.30 -17.26 12.52
C HIS A 297 -3.89 -16.67 11.16
N LEU A 298 -3.79 -15.34 11.06
CA LEU A 298 -3.27 -14.67 9.87
C LEU A 298 -1.77 -14.96 9.69
N LEU A 299 -0.97 -14.87 10.76
CA LEU A 299 0.47 -15.21 10.70
C LEU A 299 0.70 -16.68 10.32
N ASP A 300 -0.08 -17.60 10.91
CA ASP A 300 -0.05 -19.03 10.57
C ASP A 300 -0.34 -19.24 9.07
N TYR A 301 -1.34 -18.52 8.55
CA TYR A 301 -1.68 -18.57 7.13
C TYR A 301 -0.54 -18.05 6.24
N ILE A 302 -0.02 -16.85 6.53
CA ILE A 302 1.11 -16.26 5.79
C ILE A 302 2.31 -17.21 5.75
N LYS A 303 2.63 -17.87 6.88
CA LYS A 303 3.73 -18.83 6.98
C LYS A 303 3.57 -20.04 6.07
N GLN A 304 2.33 -20.47 5.85
CA GLN A 304 2.00 -21.61 4.97
C GLN A 304 1.84 -21.19 3.51
N SER A 305 1.63 -19.90 3.23
CA SER A 305 1.49 -19.37 1.87
C SER A 305 2.82 -19.23 1.15
N ASN A 306 2.79 -19.28 -0.18
CA ASN A 306 3.98 -19.04 -1.02
C ASN A 306 4.29 -17.54 -1.19
N VAL A 307 4.47 -16.83 -0.07
CA VAL A 307 4.81 -15.40 -0.02
C VAL A 307 6.03 -15.15 0.87
N GLU A 308 6.63 -13.99 0.73
CA GLU A 308 7.71 -13.49 1.58
C GLU A 308 7.18 -12.33 2.44
N VAL A 309 7.49 -12.30 3.73
CA VAL A 309 7.18 -11.14 4.58
C VAL A 309 8.35 -10.15 4.50
N VAL A 310 8.05 -8.90 4.19
CA VAL A 310 9.05 -7.85 3.94
C VAL A 310 8.70 -6.52 4.59
N THR A 311 9.72 -5.70 4.84
CA THR A 311 9.62 -4.27 5.15
C THR A 311 9.85 -3.40 3.91
N LEU A 312 9.82 -2.07 4.06
CA LEU A 312 10.16 -1.15 2.96
C LEU A 312 11.65 -1.17 2.67
N SER A 313 12.48 -1.24 3.72
CA SER A 313 13.93 -1.44 3.60
C SER A 313 14.27 -2.73 2.87
N ASP A 314 13.53 -3.82 3.10
CA ASP A 314 13.72 -5.06 2.36
C ASP A 314 13.40 -4.91 0.86
N LEU A 315 12.31 -4.20 0.53
CA LEU A 315 11.96 -3.95 -0.88
C LEU A 315 13.04 -3.14 -1.59
N GLU A 316 13.57 -2.11 -0.94
CA GLU A 316 14.66 -1.31 -1.50
C GLU A 316 15.93 -2.17 -1.71
N LYS A 317 16.39 -2.90 -0.67
CA LYS A 317 17.57 -3.77 -0.74
C LYS A 317 17.45 -4.84 -1.83
N LYS A 318 16.23 -5.31 -2.11
CA LYS A 318 15.94 -6.30 -3.15
C LYS A 318 15.73 -5.69 -4.53
N GLY A 319 15.88 -4.38 -4.71
CA GLY A 319 15.64 -3.70 -5.99
C GLY A 319 14.17 -3.75 -6.43
N MET A 320 13.24 -3.90 -5.49
CA MET A 320 11.79 -3.95 -5.75
C MET A 320 11.16 -2.55 -5.79
N LEU A 321 11.96 -1.50 -5.65
CA LEU A 321 11.56 -0.10 -5.78
C LEU A 321 12.47 0.54 -6.85
N ILE A 322 11.92 0.77 -8.04
CA ILE A 322 12.65 1.23 -9.23
C ILE A 322 12.26 2.64 -9.66
#